data_AF-A0A7L3FZ37-F1
#
_entry.id   AF-A0A7L3FZ37-F1
#
_cell.length_a   1.000
_cell.length_b   1.000
_cell.length_c   1.000
_cell.angle_alpha   90.00
_cell.angle_beta   90.00
_cell.angle_gamma   90.00
#
_symmetry.space_group_name_H-M   'P 1'
#
loop_
_entity.id
_entity.type
_entity.pdbx_description
1 polymer ?
#
loop_
_entity_poly.entity_id
_entity_poly.type
_entity_poly.pdbx_seq_one_letter_code
_entity_poly.pdbx_strand_id
1 'polypeptide(L)' 'FLAVAVGRAQVQQEPAAETTEGTEININCSHPSIQGNEYIYWYRQLPGEGPTYLISGIKDNKTL' A
#
# COMPACT_ATOMS: atom_id res chain seq x y z
N PHE A 1 -24.10 -1.61 -22.01
CA PHE A 1 -22.91 -2.17 -21.34
C PHE A 1 -22.39 -1.15 -20.35
N LEU A 2 -22.57 -1.37 -19.05
CA LEU A 2 -22.00 -0.50 -18.01
C LEU A 2 -20.50 -0.80 -17.94
N ALA A 3 -19.68 0.13 -18.43
CA ALA A 3 -18.24 0.07 -18.23
C ALA A 3 -17.96 0.42 -16.77
N VAL A 4 -17.69 -0.58 -15.94
CA VAL A 4 -17.12 -0.36 -14.61
C VAL A 4 -15.69 0.11 -14.85
N ALA A 5 -15.46 1.42 -14.75
CA ALA A 5 -14.11 1.96 -14.73
C ALA A 5 -13.44 1.46 -13.45
N VAL A 6 -12.54 0.48 -13.59
CA VAL A 6 -11.63 0.12 -12.51
C VAL A 6 -10.69 1.30 -12.33
N GLY A 7 -11.04 2.22 -11.43
CA GLY A 7 -10.12 3.24 -10.95
C GLY A 7 -9.02 2.53 -10.15
N ARG A 8 -8.04 1.91 -10.84
CA ARG A 8 -6.84 1.46 -10.15
C ARG A 8 -6.12 2.71 -9.68
N ALA A 9 -6.18 2.97 -8.37
CA ALA A 9 -5.14 3.73 -7.71
C ALA A 9 -3.80 3.21 -8.26
N GLN A 10 -2.97 4.09 -8.85
CA GLN A 10 -1.71 3.70 -9.48
C GLN A 10 -0.67 3.38 -8.39
N VAL A 11 -0.96 2.38 -7.55
CA VAL A 11 -0.08 1.96 -6.48
C VAL A 11 0.98 1.05 -7.09
N GLN A 12 2.23 1.47 -7.01
CA GLN A 12 3.39 0.67 -7.39
C GLN A 12 4.00 0.09 -6.11
N GLN A 13 4.09 -1.23 -6.02
CA GLN A 13 4.77 -1.95 -4.94
C GLN A 13 5.69 -3.00 -5.56
N GLU A 14 6.73 -3.39 -4.83
CA GLU A 14 7.51 -4.56 -5.20
C GLU A 14 6.60 -5.81 -5.15
N PRO A 15 6.65 -6.69 -6.16
CA PRO A 15 5.74 -7.82 -6.26
C PRO A 15 6.02 -8.91 -5.21
N ALA A 16 7.23 -8.94 -4.68
CA ALA A 16 7.65 -9.87 -3.66
C ALA A 16 8.76 -9.25 -2.80
N ALA A 17 8.84 -9.67 -1.54
CA ALA A 17 9.93 -9.34 -0.65
C ALA A 17 10.15 -10.54 0.29
N GLU A 18 11.40 -10.91 0.51
CA GLU A 18 11.78 -12.02 1.37
C GLU A 18 12.75 -11.52 2.44
N THR A 19 12.63 -12.06 3.65
CA THR A 19 13.52 -11.75 4.77
C THR A 19 13.65 -12.99 5.66
N THR A 20 14.65 -12.99 6.53
CA THR A 20 14.83 -14.04 7.55
C THR A 20 13.92 -13.81 8.75
N GLU A 21 13.47 -14.89 9.40
CA GLU A 21 12.67 -14.80 10.61
C GLU A 21 13.39 -13.95 11.68
N GLY A 22 12.64 -13.05 12.33
CA GLY A 22 13.18 -12.12 13.32
C GLY A 22 13.92 -10.91 12.75
N THR A 23 14.01 -10.79 11.42
CA THR A 23 14.60 -9.62 10.75
C THR A 23 13.52 -8.64 10.30
N GLU A 24 13.78 -7.34 10.47
CA GLU A 24 12.89 -6.29 9.98
C GLU A 24 12.87 -6.27 8.43
N ILE A 25 11.73 -5.89 7.86
CA ILE A 25 11.57 -5.74 6.41
C ILE A 25 10.81 -4.46 6.10
N ASN A 26 11.27 -3.75 5.06
CA ASN A 26 10.63 -2.55 4.57
C ASN A 26 9.87 -2.87 3.28
N ILE A 27 8.55 -2.72 3.31
CA ILE A 27 7.70 -2.87 2.13
C ILE A 27 7.37 -1.47 1.64
N ASN A 28 7.87 -1.11 0.46
CA ASN A 28 7.70 0.22 -0.09
C ASN A 28 6.53 0.27 -1.06
N CYS A 29 5.81 1.40 -1.07
CA CYS A 29 4.83 1.71 -2.10
C CYS A 29 5.06 3.11 -2.67
N SER A 30 4.74 3.31 -3.95
CA SER A 30 4.60 4.62 -4.57
C SER A 30 3.15 4.82 -4.98
N HIS A 31 2.62 6.00 -4.66
CA HIS A 31 1.26 6.39 -5.00
C HIS A 31 1.31 7.76 -5.69
N PRO A 32 1.56 7.82 -7.01
CA PRO A 32 1.81 9.07 -7.73
C PRO A 32 0.63 10.04 -7.69
N SER A 33 -0.60 9.50 -7.64
CA SER A 33 -1.83 10.28 -7.62
C SER A 33 -2.27 10.72 -6.23
N ILE A 34 -1.59 10.30 -5.15
CA ILE A 34 -2.02 10.62 -3.78
C ILE A 34 -1.55 12.01 -3.36
N GLN A 35 -2.46 12.77 -2.77
CA GLN A 35 -2.19 14.09 -2.19
C GLN A 35 -1.66 13.95 -0.76
N GLY A 36 -0.92 14.95 -0.27
CA GLY A 36 -0.24 14.90 1.02
C GLY A 36 -1.15 14.79 2.25
N ASN A 37 -2.45 15.07 2.09
CA ASN A 37 -3.47 14.97 3.14
C ASN A 37 -4.34 13.71 3.05
N GLU A 38 -4.11 12.86 2.05
CA GLU A 38 -4.84 11.60 1.90
C GLU A 38 -4.15 10.48 2.68
N TYR A 39 -4.97 9.61 3.28
CA TYR A 39 -4.49 8.47 4.04
C TYR A 39 -4.13 7.29 3.10
N ILE A 40 -2.96 6.72 3.33
CA ILE A 40 -2.51 5.44 2.80
C ILE A 40 -2.81 4.37 3.85
N TYR A 41 -3.53 3.33 3.46
CA TYR A 41 -3.89 2.21 4.32
C TYR A 41 -3.12 0.95 3.91
N TRP A 42 -2.50 0.29 4.89
CA TRP A 42 -1.82 -0.98 4.72
C TRP A 42 -2.66 -2.12 5.27
N TYR A 43 -2.82 -3.16 4.46
CA TYR A 43 -3.53 -4.38 4.83
C TYR A 43 -2.62 -5.60 4.61
N ARG A 44 -2.75 -6.61 5.46
CA ARG A 44 -2.16 -7.94 5.27
C ARG A 44 -3.26 -8.92 4.92
N GLN A 45 -3.00 -9.79 3.96
CA GLN A 45 -3.87 -10.93 3.66
C GLN A 45 -3.04 -12.21 3.69
N LEU A 46 -3.42 -13.15 4.56
CA LEU A 46 -2.86 -14.49 4.58
C LEU A 46 -3.67 -15.42 3.66
N PRO A 47 -3.08 -16.52 3.16
CA PRO A 47 -3.82 -17.48 2.33
C PRO A 47 -5.10 -17.98 3.03
N GLY A 48 -6.25 -17.83 2.37
CA GLY A 48 -7.55 -18.25 2.89
C GLY A 48 -8.25 -17.25 3.81
N GLU A 49 -7.63 -16.11 4.12
CA GLU A 49 -8.19 -15.08 5.01
C GLU A 49 -8.64 -13.83 4.25
N GLY A 50 -9.46 -13.01 4.92
CA GLY A 50 -9.78 -11.66 4.46
C GLY A 50 -8.65 -10.65 4.73
N PRO A 51 -8.70 -9.46 4.10
CA PRO A 51 -7.76 -8.39 4.42
C PRO A 51 -7.84 -7.97 5.88
N THR A 52 -6.70 -7.91 6.56
CA THR A 52 -6.55 -7.44 7.93
C THR A 52 -5.82 -6.10 7.92
N TYR A 53 -6.42 -5.08 8.52
CA TYR A 53 -5.80 -3.75 8.66
C TYR A 53 -4.52 -3.83 9.50
N LEU A 54 -3.46 -3.15 9.04
CA LEU A 54 -2.19 -3.04 9.75
C LEU A 54 -1.98 -1.63 10.31
N ILE A 55 -1.91 -0.65 9.42
CA ILE A 55 -1.53 0.73 9.75
C ILE A 55 -2.03 1.69 8.67
N SER A 56 -2.23 2.95 9.04
CA SER A 56 -2.50 4.05 8.12
C SER A 56 -1.56 5.22 8.38
N GLY A 57 -1.17 5.93 7.33
CA GLY A 57 -0.36 7.14 7.43
C GLY A 57 -0.65 8.07 6.26
N ILE A 58 -0.19 9.32 6.34
CA ILE A 58 -0.23 10.24 5.20
C ILE A 58 1.12 10.20 4.48
N LYS A 59 1.14 10.60 3.21
CA LYS A 59 2.41 10.81 2.50
C LYS A 59 3.15 11.96 3.16
N ASP A 60 4.36 11.70 3.66
CA ASP A 60 5.23 12.77 4.15
C ASP A 60 5.43 13.81 3.06
N ASN A 61 4.92 15.02 3.29
CA ASN A 61 5.29 16.16 2.49
C ASN A 61 6.65 16.61 3.02
N LYS A 62 7.75 16.21 2.35
CA LYS A 62 9.06 16.83 2.58
C LYS A 62 8.98 18.29 2.14
N THR A 63 8.46 19.16 2.98
CA THR A 63 8.81 20.58 2.98
C THR A 63 10.22 20.66 3.53
N LEU A 64 11.19 20.89 2.63
CA LEU A 64 12.50 21.42 3.00
C LEU A 64 12.34 22.76 3.73
#